data_AF-A0A7X3UFP3-F1
#
_entry.id   AF-A0A7X3UFP3-F1
#
_cell.length_a   1.000
_cell.length_b   1.000
_cell.length_c   1.000
_cell.angle_alpha   90.00
_cell.angle_beta   90.00
_cell.angle_gamma   90.00
#
_symmetry.space_group_name_H-M   'P 1'
#
loop_
_entity.id
_entity.type
_entity.pdbx_description
1 polymer ?
#
loop_
_entity_poly.entity_id
_entity_poly.type
_entity_poly.pdbx_seq_one_letter_code
_entity_poly.pdbx_strand_id
1 'polypeptide(L)'
;MNTATQKIDSASIWFDHQTLIRNVDVLLTVYDQAAQGVLDLANSEGYFEGVDPELLKWPPSRTPGGTIGLEGLGYRAKLIGAIYEGVPRLRDQRMGEAYDQFRRVAPDYYQSVQLYARVREQFLQQDPNATAQFLELYQTVYVEALRASNVFTPDEGEAALAGARLSRVPLSHAQPVAEKLKDIVPEDDPIWQVTYPCTLDGKETRSSLREIFHNTAQKTLEYLAAGELLAVRYNTYTNFAWFGCAVWKIISDAELLAEFCRRHVPSKYIQRKIDGVQEDILLGQAMMVEFFQAHQENPAQLKPTGYWYG
;
A
#
# COMPACT_ATOMS: atom_id res chain seq x y z
N MET A 1 -26.54 36.22 12.27
CA MET A 1 -25.27 35.91 11.57
C MET A 1 -24.99 34.44 11.79
N ASN A 2 -25.36 33.59 10.84
CA ASN A 2 -25.09 32.16 10.85
C ASN A 2 -23.78 31.92 10.09
N THR A 3 -22.68 31.69 10.80
CA THR A 3 -21.47 31.10 10.23
C THR A 3 -21.70 29.60 10.15
N ALA A 4 -22.18 29.15 8.98
CA ALA A 4 -22.22 27.74 8.66
C ALA A 4 -20.78 27.22 8.55
N THR A 5 -20.38 26.36 9.48
CA THR A 5 -19.18 25.53 9.37
C THR A 5 -19.41 24.58 8.19
N GLN A 6 -18.89 24.94 7.02
CA GLN A 6 -18.87 24.03 5.87
C GLN A 6 -18.04 22.82 6.29
N LYS A 7 -18.69 21.65 6.44
CA LYS A 7 -17.98 20.37 6.48
C LYS A 7 -17.25 20.25 5.14
N ILE A 8 -15.94 20.50 5.15
CA ILE A 8 -15.07 20.17 4.03
C ILE A 8 -15.02 18.65 4.02
N ASP A 9 -15.65 18.05 3.01
CA ASP A 9 -15.56 16.61 2.74
C ASP A 9 -14.17 16.37 2.13
N SER A 10 -13.15 16.26 2.99
CA SER A 10 -11.73 16.22 2.64
C SER A 10 -11.32 14.98 1.87
N ALA A 11 -12.19 13.99 1.76
CA ALA A 11 -11.95 12.75 1.02
C ALA A 11 -11.83 12.94 -0.51
N SER A 12 -12.10 14.13 -1.06
CA SER A 12 -12.02 14.38 -2.52
C SER A 12 -11.17 15.58 -2.95
N ILE A 13 -10.66 16.38 -1.99
CA ILE A 13 -9.92 17.60 -2.32
C ILE A 13 -8.43 17.36 -2.10
N TRP A 14 -7.67 17.33 -3.19
CA TRP A 14 -6.21 17.33 -3.16
C TRP A 14 -5.70 18.70 -2.70
N PHE A 15 -4.79 18.72 -1.72
CA PHE A 15 -4.17 19.95 -1.24
C PHE A 15 -2.65 19.83 -1.30
N ASP A 16 -2.01 20.57 -2.21
CA ASP A 16 -0.55 20.69 -2.18
C ASP A 16 -0.07 21.52 -0.97
N HIS A 17 1.14 21.25 -0.48
CA HIS A 17 1.70 21.93 0.68
C HIS A 17 1.82 23.45 0.50
N GLN A 18 2.04 23.93 -0.73
CA GLN A 18 2.16 25.37 -1.04
C GLN A 18 0.81 26.08 -0.94
N THR A 19 -0.28 25.38 -1.21
CA THR A 19 -1.65 25.84 -1.02
C THR A 19 -2.01 25.82 0.46
N LEU A 20 -1.68 24.75 1.19
CA LEU A 20 -1.98 24.63 2.62
C LEU A 20 -1.30 25.70 3.48
N ILE A 21 -0.01 25.98 3.25
CA ILE A 21 0.73 26.98 4.04
C ILE A 21 0.16 28.40 3.91
N ARG A 22 -0.59 28.70 2.84
CA ARG A 22 -1.26 30.01 2.66
C ARG A 22 -2.46 30.19 3.58
N ASN A 23 -3.01 29.11 4.13
CA ASN A 23 -4.15 29.13 5.04
C ASN A 23 -3.94 28.15 6.20
N VAL A 24 -3.31 28.65 7.27
CA VAL A 24 -2.98 27.88 8.47
C VAL A 24 -4.20 27.19 9.09
N ASP A 25 -5.39 27.81 9.03
CA ASP A 25 -6.60 27.24 9.64
C ASP A 25 -7.09 26.01 8.89
N VAL A 26 -7.00 26.06 7.55
CA VAL A 26 -7.29 24.91 6.69
C VAL A 26 -6.23 23.83 6.89
N LEU A 27 -4.94 24.20 6.89
CA LEU A 27 -3.84 23.28 7.15
C LEU A 27 -4.04 22.50 8.44
N LEU A 28 -4.24 23.18 9.57
CA LEU A 28 -4.38 22.52 10.86
C LEU A 28 -5.60 21.60 10.90
N THR A 29 -6.70 21.99 10.27
CA THR A 29 -7.92 21.16 10.18
C THR A 29 -7.67 19.89 9.37
N VAL A 30 -7.05 20.01 8.20
CA VAL A 30 -6.75 18.85 7.33
C VAL A 30 -5.69 17.95 7.97
N TYR A 31 -4.67 18.55 8.60
CA TYR A 31 -3.66 17.81 9.36
C TYR A 31 -4.28 17.01 10.51
N ASP A 32 -5.17 17.60 11.30
CA ASP A 32 -5.84 16.89 12.40
C ASP A 32 -6.69 15.72 11.89
N GLN A 33 -7.38 15.90 10.76
CA GLN A 33 -8.16 14.82 10.14
C GLN A 33 -7.26 13.68 9.62
N ALA A 34 -6.18 14.02 8.92
CA ALA A 34 -5.22 13.04 8.43
C ALA A 34 -4.55 12.29 9.60
N ALA A 35 -4.15 13.01 10.65
CA ALA A 35 -3.57 12.44 11.86
C ALA A 35 -4.51 11.43 12.55
N GLN A 36 -5.79 11.78 12.71
CA GLN A 36 -6.78 10.83 13.23
C GLN A 36 -6.94 9.62 12.31
N GLY A 37 -7.01 9.81 11.00
CA GLY A 37 -7.11 8.70 10.04
C GLY A 37 -5.92 7.74 10.12
N VAL A 38 -4.69 8.25 10.26
CA VAL A 38 -3.50 7.41 10.47
C VAL A 38 -3.56 6.70 11.83
N LEU A 39 -4.07 7.36 12.87
CA LEU A 39 -4.23 6.74 14.20
C LEU A 39 -5.23 5.57 14.16
N ASP A 40 -6.34 5.72 13.44
CA ASP A 40 -7.35 4.69 13.27
C ASP A 40 -6.76 3.47 12.53
N LEU A 41 -5.98 3.72 11.47
CA LEU A 41 -5.26 2.68 10.73
C LEU A 41 -4.21 1.97 11.59
N ALA A 42 -3.44 2.75 12.35
CA ALA A 42 -2.46 2.26 13.30
C ALA A 42 -3.08 1.33 14.35
N ASN A 43 -4.30 1.64 14.79
CA ASN A 43 -5.05 0.78 15.70
C ASN A 43 -5.49 -0.52 15.03
N SER A 44 -6.01 -0.47 13.80
CA SER A 44 -6.36 -1.68 13.02
C SER A 44 -5.15 -2.59 12.74
N GLU A 45 -3.95 -2.02 12.60
CA GLU A 45 -2.68 -2.76 12.46
C GLU A 45 -2.15 -3.32 13.79
N GLY A 46 -2.78 -2.99 14.93
CA GLY A 46 -2.40 -3.50 16.25
C GLY A 46 -1.27 -2.74 16.94
N TYR A 47 -0.89 -1.54 16.49
CA TYR A 47 0.14 -0.73 17.18
C TYR A 47 -0.28 -0.30 18.60
N PHE A 48 -1.57 -0.32 18.88
CA PHE A 48 -2.17 0.06 20.17
C PHE A 48 -2.85 -1.12 20.88
N GLU A 49 -2.40 -2.36 20.63
CA GLU A 49 -2.96 -3.55 21.28
C GLU A 49 -3.00 -3.39 22.81
N GLY A 50 -4.19 -3.60 23.40
CA GLY A 50 -4.43 -3.44 24.84
C GLY A 50 -4.68 -2.02 25.32
N VAL A 51 -4.67 -1.01 24.43
CA VAL A 51 -5.10 0.36 24.73
C VAL A 51 -6.58 0.51 24.43
N ASP A 52 -7.32 1.21 25.30
CA ASP A 52 -8.72 1.53 25.09
C ASP A 52 -8.89 2.41 23.83
N PRO A 53 -9.66 1.98 22.81
CA PRO A 53 -9.90 2.77 21.60
C PRO A 53 -10.49 4.16 21.85
N GLU A 54 -11.24 4.35 22.95
CA GLU A 54 -11.79 5.66 23.30
C GLU A 54 -10.70 6.67 23.72
N LEU A 55 -9.53 6.17 24.12
CA LEU A 55 -8.37 7.00 24.40
C LEU A 55 -7.59 7.35 23.12
N LEU A 56 -7.76 6.60 22.03
CA LEU A 56 -7.08 6.83 20.76
C LEU A 56 -7.74 7.96 19.95
N LYS A 57 -7.71 9.16 20.52
CA LYS A 57 -8.21 10.39 19.89
C LYS A 57 -7.07 11.38 19.71
N TRP A 58 -6.92 11.85 18.47
CA TRP A 58 -6.01 12.92 18.15
C TRP A 58 -6.48 14.23 18.80
N PRO A 59 -5.68 14.85 19.68
CA PRO A 59 -6.01 16.18 20.22
C PRO A 59 -6.03 17.19 19.07
N PRO A 60 -7.09 18.01 18.90
CA PRO A 60 -7.15 18.97 17.81
C PRO A 60 -6.20 20.16 18.06
N SER A 61 -5.67 20.71 16.97
CA SER A 61 -4.74 21.85 16.98
C SER A 61 -5.42 23.12 17.50
N ARG A 62 -6.75 23.21 17.33
CA ARG A 62 -7.60 24.27 17.87
C ARG A 62 -8.69 23.70 18.76
N THR A 63 -8.87 24.32 19.92
CA THR A 63 -9.95 24.04 20.87
C THR A 63 -10.76 25.31 21.11
N PRO A 64 -11.98 25.23 21.69
CA PRO A 64 -12.73 26.42 22.10
C PRO A 64 -11.94 27.34 23.06
N GLY A 65 -10.95 26.79 23.79
CA GLY A 65 -10.07 27.53 24.69
C GLY A 65 -8.80 28.11 24.04
N GLY A 66 -8.61 27.96 22.73
CA GLY A 66 -7.45 28.45 21.99
C GLY A 66 -6.61 27.34 21.35
N THR A 67 -5.35 27.63 21.04
CA THR A 67 -4.41 26.66 20.48
C THR A 67 -4.12 25.53 21.46
N ILE A 68 -3.80 24.34 20.93
CA ILE A 68 -3.38 23.20 21.73
C ILE A 68 -2.24 23.58 22.70
N GLY A 69 -2.33 23.09 23.94
CA GLY A 69 -1.31 23.33 24.97
C GLY A 69 -0.34 22.16 25.14
N LEU A 70 0.63 22.34 26.04
CA LEU A 70 1.65 21.33 26.36
C LEU A 70 1.11 19.93 26.64
N GLU A 71 -0.01 19.81 27.36
CA GLU A 71 -0.60 18.51 27.68
C GLU A 71 -1.08 17.79 26.41
N GLY A 72 -1.81 18.50 25.53
CA GLY A 72 -2.28 17.94 24.27
C GLY A 72 -1.13 17.60 23.32
N LEU A 73 -0.10 18.46 23.23
CA LEU A 73 1.11 18.18 22.45
C LEU A 73 1.89 16.98 23.00
N GLY A 74 1.98 16.86 24.33
CA GLY A 74 2.58 15.70 24.99
C GLY A 74 1.81 14.42 24.69
N TYR A 75 0.48 14.49 24.63
CA TYR A 75 -0.34 13.35 24.24
C TYR A 75 -0.15 12.97 22.77
N ARG A 76 -0.10 13.95 21.85
CA ARG A 76 0.25 13.71 20.44
C ARG A 76 1.61 12.99 20.32
N ALA A 77 2.64 13.52 20.97
CA ALA A 77 3.98 12.93 20.94
C ALA A 77 3.99 11.48 21.48
N LYS A 78 3.18 11.18 22.50
CA LYS A 78 3.00 9.82 23.01
C LYS A 78 2.35 8.88 21.98
N LEU A 79 1.27 9.32 21.33
CA LEU A 79 0.59 8.53 20.28
C LEU A 79 1.55 8.24 19.12
N ILE A 80 2.28 9.24 18.64
CA ILE A 80 3.24 9.07 17.53
C ILE A 80 4.44 8.23 17.96
N GLY A 81 4.90 8.36 19.20
CA GLY A 81 5.94 7.52 19.77
C GLY A 81 5.57 6.03 19.75
N ALA A 82 4.34 5.70 20.15
CA ALA A 82 3.87 4.32 20.12
C ALA A 82 3.82 3.74 18.69
N ILE A 83 3.36 4.51 17.70
CA ILE A 83 3.41 4.09 16.29
C ILE A 83 4.87 3.89 15.85
N TYR A 84 5.74 4.87 16.12
CA TYR A 84 7.14 4.84 15.72
C TYR A 84 7.89 3.62 16.28
N GLU A 85 7.63 3.25 17.54
CA GLU A 85 8.21 2.07 18.19
C GLU A 85 7.61 0.76 17.68
N GLY A 86 6.32 0.75 17.32
CA GLY A 86 5.60 -0.44 16.84
C GLY A 86 5.91 -0.83 15.39
N VAL A 87 6.14 0.16 14.51
CA VAL A 87 6.29 -0.05 13.07
C VAL A 87 7.42 -1.01 12.69
N PRO A 88 8.65 -0.94 13.25
CA PRO A 88 9.75 -1.81 12.82
C PRO A 88 9.44 -3.31 12.96
N ARG A 89 8.85 -3.71 14.09
CA ARG A 89 8.51 -5.12 14.34
C ARG A 89 7.47 -5.63 13.36
N LEU A 90 6.40 -4.86 13.14
CA LEU A 90 5.34 -5.26 12.22
C LEU A 90 5.85 -5.27 10.78
N ARG A 91 6.62 -4.25 10.38
CA ARG A 91 7.27 -4.19 9.07
C ARG A 91 8.09 -5.45 8.81
N ASP A 92 8.99 -5.81 9.72
CA ASP A 92 9.89 -6.94 9.52
C ASP A 92 9.12 -8.26 9.45
N GLN A 93 8.08 -8.43 10.28
CA GLN A 93 7.19 -9.58 10.22
C GLN A 93 6.47 -9.66 8.86
N ARG A 94 5.79 -8.59 8.44
CA ARG A 94 4.99 -8.54 7.20
C ARG A 94 5.84 -8.73 5.96
N MET A 95 7.03 -8.14 5.96
CA MET A 95 8.02 -8.30 4.89
C MET A 95 8.59 -9.72 4.85
N GLY A 96 8.86 -10.32 6.02
CA GLY A 96 9.29 -11.72 6.13
C GLY A 96 8.25 -12.68 5.55
N GLU A 97 7.01 -12.57 5.99
CA GLU A 97 5.88 -13.38 5.48
C GLU A 97 5.75 -13.30 3.94
N ALA A 98 5.80 -12.08 3.39
CA ALA A 98 5.66 -11.87 1.95
C ALA A 98 6.85 -12.43 1.16
N TYR A 99 8.06 -12.25 1.71
CA TYR A 99 9.28 -12.78 1.10
C TYR A 99 9.31 -14.31 1.13
N ASP A 100 8.89 -14.92 2.23
CA ASP A 100 8.79 -16.38 2.35
C ASP A 100 7.76 -16.94 1.38
N GLN A 101 6.61 -16.29 1.22
CA GLN A 101 5.63 -16.67 0.20
C GLN A 101 6.21 -16.58 -1.21
N PHE A 102 6.87 -15.47 -1.55
CA PHE A 102 7.51 -15.27 -2.85
C PHE A 102 8.56 -16.35 -3.14
N ARG A 103 9.43 -16.64 -2.17
CA ARG A 103 10.43 -17.71 -2.28
C ARG A 103 9.81 -19.09 -2.43
N ARG A 104 8.70 -19.35 -1.74
CA ARG A 104 8.00 -20.64 -1.78
C ARG A 104 7.45 -20.94 -3.17
N VAL A 105 6.91 -19.94 -3.87
CA VAL A 105 6.26 -20.13 -5.19
C VAL A 105 7.22 -20.02 -6.37
N ALA A 106 8.42 -19.44 -6.17
CA ALA A 106 9.40 -19.24 -7.24
C ALA A 106 9.85 -20.53 -7.97
N PRO A 107 10.16 -21.65 -7.29
CA PRO A 107 10.60 -22.87 -7.96
C PRO A 107 9.55 -23.42 -8.92
N ASP A 108 8.28 -23.47 -8.50
CA ASP A 108 7.18 -23.97 -9.33
C ASP A 108 6.97 -23.09 -10.57
N TYR A 109 7.09 -21.77 -10.42
CA TYR A 109 7.04 -20.84 -11.54
C TYR A 109 8.16 -21.08 -12.54
N TYR A 110 9.41 -21.23 -12.09
CA TYR A 110 10.52 -21.48 -13.02
C TYR A 110 10.39 -22.82 -13.75
N GLN A 111 9.92 -23.87 -13.05
CA GLN A 111 9.66 -25.16 -13.67
C GLN A 111 8.53 -25.08 -14.72
N SER A 112 7.45 -24.36 -14.42
CA SER A 112 6.33 -24.24 -15.36
C SER A 112 6.69 -23.40 -16.60
N VAL A 113 7.51 -22.36 -16.46
CA VAL A 113 8.03 -21.58 -17.60
C VAL A 113 8.93 -22.44 -18.49
N GLN A 114 9.77 -23.30 -17.91
CA GLN A 114 10.57 -24.26 -18.69
C GLN A 114 9.69 -25.26 -19.43
N LEU A 115 8.64 -25.77 -18.77
CA LEU A 115 7.65 -26.64 -19.40
C LEU A 115 6.96 -25.95 -20.58
N TYR A 116 6.50 -24.72 -20.40
CA TYR A 116 5.90 -23.90 -21.45
C TYR A 116 6.83 -23.76 -22.66
N ALA A 117 8.10 -23.42 -22.44
CA ALA A 117 9.09 -23.28 -23.50
C ALA A 117 9.29 -24.59 -24.28
N ARG A 118 9.41 -25.73 -23.57
CA ARG A 118 9.59 -27.05 -24.19
C ARG A 118 8.37 -27.48 -25.00
N VAL A 119 7.16 -27.22 -24.49
CA VAL A 119 5.92 -27.56 -25.20
C VAL A 119 5.72 -26.65 -26.41
N ARG A 120 6.10 -25.37 -26.30
CA ARG A 120 6.13 -24.46 -27.45
C ARG A 120 7.04 -24.98 -28.56
N GLU A 121 8.24 -25.44 -28.24
CA GLU A 121 9.14 -26.04 -29.23
C GLU A 121 8.52 -27.25 -29.92
N GLN A 122 7.92 -28.16 -29.14
CA GLN A 122 7.26 -29.36 -29.68
C GLN A 122 6.04 -29.01 -30.56
N PHE A 123 5.25 -28.01 -30.16
CA PHE A 123 4.11 -27.51 -30.94
C PHE A 123 4.58 -26.94 -32.28
N LEU A 124 5.62 -26.12 -32.28
CA LEU A 124 6.16 -25.47 -33.50
C LEU A 124 6.94 -26.43 -34.40
N GLN A 125 7.39 -27.58 -33.90
CA GLN A 125 7.94 -28.64 -34.75
C GLN A 125 6.86 -29.29 -35.64
N GLN A 126 5.58 -29.25 -35.22
CA GLN A 126 4.46 -29.79 -35.99
C GLN A 126 3.97 -28.77 -37.02
N ASP A 127 3.92 -27.49 -36.65
CA ASP A 127 3.66 -26.36 -37.55
C ASP A 127 4.51 -25.14 -37.19
N PRO A 128 5.60 -24.86 -37.94
CA PRO A 128 6.48 -23.72 -37.68
C PRO A 128 5.78 -22.35 -37.77
N ASN A 129 4.65 -22.24 -38.47
CA ASN A 129 3.92 -20.98 -38.65
C ASN A 129 2.89 -20.72 -37.54
N ALA A 130 2.65 -21.68 -36.65
CA ALA A 130 1.60 -21.62 -35.65
C ALA A 130 1.98 -20.87 -34.35
N THR A 131 2.98 -19.98 -34.40
CA THR A 131 3.43 -19.20 -33.23
C THR A 131 2.33 -18.32 -32.65
N ALA A 132 1.57 -17.63 -33.51
CA ALA A 132 0.48 -16.77 -33.08
C ALA A 132 -0.65 -17.59 -32.42
N GLN A 133 -0.99 -18.73 -33.02
CA GLN A 133 -2.01 -19.64 -32.49
C GLN A 133 -1.61 -20.17 -31.10
N PHE A 134 -0.36 -20.63 -30.94
CA PHE A 134 0.11 -21.11 -29.63
C PHE A 134 -0.01 -20.06 -28.54
N LEU A 135 0.34 -18.81 -28.85
CA LEU A 135 0.23 -17.69 -27.91
C LEU A 135 -1.24 -17.40 -27.57
N GLU A 136 -2.12 -17.37 -28.57
CA GLU A 136 -3.56 -17.12 -28.38
C GLU A 136 -4.20 -18.20 -27.49
N LEU A 137 -3.84 -19.46 -27.70
CA LEU A 137 -4.30 -20.58 -26.87
C LEU A 137 -3.83 -20.42 -25.41
N TYR A 138 -2.57 -20.04 -25.19
CA TYR A 138 -2.07 -19.79 -23.83
C TYR A 138 -2.74 -18.58 -23.17
N GLN A 139 -2.86 -17.46 -23.88
CA GLN A 139 -3.50 -16.23 -23.36
C GLN A 139 -4.95 -16.49 -22.95
N THR A 140 -5.66 -17.33 -23.71
CA THR A 140 -7.02 -17.76 -23.41
C THR A 140 -7.09 -18.46 -22.05
N VAL A 141 -6.24 -19.47 -21.81
CA VAL A 141 -6.19 -20.18 -20.52
C VAL A 141 -5.67 -19.29 -19.39
N TYR A 142 -4.75 -18.37 -19.68
CA TYR A 142 -4.25 -17.40 -18.70
C TYR A 142 -5.36 -16.48 -18.17
N VAL A 143 -6.23 -15.99 -19.06
CA VAL A 143 -7.38 -15.17 -18.67
C VAL A 143 -8.38 -15.98 -17.85
N GLU A 144 -8.65 -17.23 -18.23
CA GLU A 144 -9.51 -18.16 -17.47
C GLU A 144 -8.98 -18.37 -16.04
N ALA A 145 -7.69 -18.68 -15.91
CA ALA A 145 -7.03 -18.86 -14.63
C ALA A 145 -7.06 -17.58 -13.77
N LEU A 146 -6.88 -16.40 -14.39
CA LEU A 146 -6.94 -15.11 -13.70
C LEU A 146 -8.35 -14.80 -13.17
N ARG A 147 -9.42 -15.17 -13.89
CA ARG A 147 -10.80 -15.05 -13.39
C ARG A 147 -11.04 -15.93 -12.16
N ALA A 148 -10.60 -17.19 -12.24
CA ALA A 148 -10.81 -18.20 -11.20
C ALA A 148 -9.84 -18.08 -10.01
N SER A 149 -8.88 -17.15 -10.08
CA SER A 149 -7.88 -16.99 -9.02
C SER A 149 -8.52 -16.50 -7.73
N ASN A 150 -8.30 -17.24 -6.64
CA ASN A 150 -8.59 -16.73 -5.30
C ASN A 150 -7.61 -15.62 -4.99
N VAL A 151 -8.14 -14.41 -4.88
CA VAL A 151 -7.39 -13.24 -4.47
C VAL A 151 -6.88 -13.45 -3.06
N PHE A 152 -5.65 -13.01 -2.80
CA PHE A 152 -5.11 -12.86 -1.45
C PHE A 152 -6.17 -12.27 -0.51
N THR A 153 -6.41 -12.93 0.63
CA THR A 153 -7.36 -12.45 1.64
C THR A 153 -6.59 -11.65 2.68
N PRO A 154 -6.72 -10.31 2.71
CA PRO A 154 -6.04 -9.50 3.72
C PRO A 154 -6.63 -9.77 5.10
N ASP A 155 -5.81 -9.61 6.14
CA ASP A 155 -6.33 -9.51 7.51
C ASP A 155 -7.01 -8.16 7.76
N GLU A 156 -7.53 -7.96 8.98
CA GLU A 156 -8.28 -6.75 9.34
C GLU A 156 -7.47 -5.46 9.13
N GLY A 157 -6.18 -5.49 9.49
CA GLY A 157 -5.28 -4.36 9.31
C GLY A 157 -5.01 -4.07 7.83
N GLU A 158 -4.63 -5.09 7.07
CA GLU A 158 -4.36 -4.93 5.63
C GLU A 158 -5.62 -4.53 4.85
N ALA A 159 -6.80 -4.99 5.30
CA ALA A 159 -8.09 -4.58 4.75
C ALA A 159 -8.39 -3.10 5.07
N ALA A 160 -8.07 -2.63 6.27
CA ALA A 160 -8.21 -1.22 6.63
C ALA A 160 -7.26 -0.34 5.79
N LEU A 161 -6.01 -0.75 5.60
CA LEU A 161 -5.04 -0.08 4.74
C LEU A 161 -5.51 -0.02 3.28
N ALA A 162 -6.09 -1.12 2.77
CA ALA A 162 -6.67 -1.15 1.43
C ALA A 162 -7.90 -0.24 1.30
N GLY A 163 -8.78 -0.23 2.32
CA GLY A 163 -9.94 0.67 2.40
C GLY A 163 -9.54 2.15 2.40
N ALA A 164 -8.43 2.48 3.06
CA ALA A 164 -7.83 3.82 3.05
C ALA A 164 -6.99 4.13 1.79
N ARG A 165 -6.92 3.18 0.83
CA ARG A 165 -6.13 3.28 -0.42
C ARG A 165 -4.62 3.43 -0.21
N LEU A 166 -4.09 2.96 0.91
CA LEU A 166 -2.65 2.96 1.22
C LEU A 166 -1.96 1.63 0.91
N SER A 167 -2.77 0.63 0.58
CA SER A 167 -2.38 -0.69 0.13
C SER A 167 -3.34 -1.14 -0.97
N ARG A 168 -2.97 -2.20 -1.70
CA ARG A 168 -3.88 -2.85 -2.65
C ARG A 168 -3.73 -4.36 -2.56
N VAL A 169 -4.84 -5.06 -2.78
CA VAL A 169 -4.83 -6.52 -2.79
C VAL A 169 -4.17 -7.01 -4.10
N PRO A 170 -3.26 -8.00 -4.06
CA PRO A 170 -2.62 -8.56 -5.25
C PRO A 170 -3.62 -8.95 -6.35
N LEU A 171 -3.31 -8.62 -7.61
CA LEU A 171 -4.11 -8.90 -8.81
C LEU A 171 -5.53 -8.32 -8.86
N SER A 172 -5.97 -7.61 -7.81
CA SER A 172 -7.32 -7.02 -7.71
C SER A 172 -7.66 -6.03 -8.83
N HIS A 173 -6.66 -5.44 -9.47
CA HIS A 173 -6.84 -4.54 -10.61
C HIS A 173 -7.04 -5.29 -11.94
N ALA A 174 -6.53 -6.52 -12.05
CA ALA A 174 -6.52 -7.30 -13.28
C ALA A 174 -7.69 -8.29 -13.36
N GLN A 175 -8.12 -8.87 -12.23
CA GLN A 175 -9.21 -9.84 -12.20
C GLN A 175 -10.56 -9.27 -12.70
N PRO A 176 -11.01 -8.06 -12.31
CA PRO A 176 -12.27 -7.51 -12.82
C PRO A 176 -12.24 -7.20 -14.33
N VAL A 177 -11.04 -7.01 -14.90
CA VAL A 177 -10.87 -6.88 -16.35
C VAL A 177 -11.02 -8.25 -16.99
N ALA A 178 -10.39 -9.28 -16.43
CA ALA A 178 -10.50 -10.66 -16.90
C ALA A 178 -11.95 -11.15 -16.90
N GLU A 179 -12.71 -10.88 -15.83
CA GLU A 179 -14.13 -11.25 -15.68
C GLU A 179 -15.05 -10.62 -16.73
N LYS A 180 -14.68 -9.45 -17.27
CA LYS A 180 -15.47 -8.73 -18.30
C LYS A 180 -15.17 -9.19 -19.72
N LEU A 181 -14.06 -9.87 -19.94
CA LEU A 181 -13.78 -10.47 -21.24
C LEU A 181 -14.81 -11.58 -21.48
N LYS A 182 -15.34 -11.71 -22.70
CA LYS A 182 -16.25 -12.81 -23.06
C LYS A 182 -15.55 -14.15 -22.88
N ASP A 183 -16.29 -15.24 -22.75
CA ASP A 183 -15.69 -16.58 -22.85
C ASP A 183 -15.11 -16.75 -24.25
N ILE A 184 -13.78 -16.83 -24.31
CA ILE A 184 -13.01 -16.87 -25.57
C ILE A 184 -12.79 -18.32 -26.03
N VAL A 185 -13.13 -19.32 -25.21
CA VAL A 185 -12.76 -20.72 -25.45
C VAL A 185 -13.94 -21.50 -26.04
N PRO A 186 -13.84 -22.02 -27.27
CA PRO A 186 -14.62 -23.19 -27.66
C PRO A 186 -14.04 -24.39 -26.89
N GLU A 187 -14.76 -24.88 -25.87
CA GLU A 187 -14.33 -26.04 -25.09
C GLU A 187 -14.13 -27.30 -25.94
N ASP A 188 -14.78 -27.34 -27.11
CA ASP A 188 -14.80 -28.47 -28.03
C ASP A 188 -13.65 -28.50 -29.05
N ASP A 189 -12.71 -27.53 -29.02
CA ASP A 189 -11.58 -27.55 -29.97
C ASP A 189 -10.65 -28.75 -29.70
N PRO A 190 -10.44 -29.67 -30.67
CA PRO A 190 -9.56 -30.82 -30.52
C PRO A 190 -8.12 -30.46 -30.15
N ILE A 191 -7.66 -29.25 -30.45
CA ILE A 191 -6.30 -28.78 -30.12
C ILE A 191 -6.00 -28.88 -28.62
N TRP A 192 -7.03 -28.72 -27.77
CA TRP A 192 -6.89 -28.79 -26.32
C TRP A 192 -6.54 -30.19 -25.81
N GLN A 193 -6.94 -31.22 -26.55
CA GLN A 193 -6.72 -32.63 -26.19
C GLN A 193 -5.38 -33.18 -26.71
N VAL A 194 -4.63 -32.38 -27.48
CA VAL A 194 -3.29 -32.77 -27.96
C VAL A 194 -2.36 -32.94 -26.76
N THR A 195 -1.69 -34.09 -26.68
CA THR A 195 -0.82 -34.43 -25.54
C THR A 195 0.66 -34.30 -25.86
N TYR A 196 1.40 -33.75 -24.89
CA TYR A 196 2.85 -33.55 -24.98
C TYR A 196 3.57 -34.33 -23.89
N PRO A 197 4.72 -34.98 -24.19
CA PRO A 197 5.60 -35.51 -23.18
C PRO A 197 6.17 -34.36 -22.33
N CYS A 198 5.96 -34.44 -21.02
CA CYS A 198 6.33 -33.39 -20.08
C CYS A 198 6.75 -33.98 -18.73
N THR A 199 7.32 -33.13 -17.89
CA THR A 199 7.59 -33.45 -16.49
C THR A 199 6.73 -32.55 -15.63
N LEU A 200 5.81 -33.13 -14.87
CA LEU A 200 4.97 -32.44 -13.89
C LEU A 200 5.26 -33.03 -12.51
N ASP A 201 5.48 -32.19 -11.51
CA ASP A 201 5.81 -32.60 -10.14
C ASP A 201 6.99 -33.60 -10.07
N GLY A 202 7.99 -33.42 -10.94
CA GLY A 202 9.16 -34.29 -11.04
C GLY A 202 8.92 -35.66 -11.68
N LYS A 203 7.73 -35.93 -12.23
CA LYS A 203 7.40 -37.19 -12.91
C LYS A 203 7.24 -36.97 -14.41
N GLU A 204 7.91 -37.81 -15.19
CA GLU A 204 7.66 -37.87 -16.63
C GLU A 204 6.25 -38.41 -16.90
N THR A 205 5.49 -37.67 -17.70
CA THR A 205 4.09 -37.95 -18.03
C THR A 205 3.74 -37.45 -19.43
N ARG A 206 2.53 -37.75 -19.89
CA ARG A 206 1.90 -37.07 -21.02
C ARG A 206 0.69 -36.30 -20.49
N SER A 207 0.64 -35.02 -20.81
CA SER A 207 -0.48 -34.15 -20.41
C SER A 207 -1.02 -33.39 -21.60
N SER A 208 -2.29 -33.05 -21.53
CA SER A 208 -2.98 -32.26 -22.56
C SER A 208 -2.44 -30.83 -22.60
N LEU A 209 -2.57 -30.17 -23.76
CA LEU A 209 -2.19 -28.77 -23.92
C LEU A 209 -2.93 -27.86 -22.92
N ARG A 210 -4.22 -28.13 -22.69
CA ARG A 210 -5.04 -27.36 -21.73
C ARG A 210 -4.52 -27.52 -20.30
N GLU A 211 -4.22 -28.72 -19.85
CA GLU A 211 -3.66 -28.95 -18.50
C GLU A 211 -2.30 -28.28 -18.31
N ILE A 212 -1.43 -28.37 -19.32
CA ILE A 212 -0.10 -27.74 -19.29
C ILE A 212 -0.23 -26.22 -19.18
N PHE A 213 -1.09 -25.61 -20.01
CA PHE A 213 -1.35 -24.17 -19.96
C PHE A 213 -2.01 -23.74 -18.66
N HIS A 214 -2.96 -24.50 -18.14
CA HIS A 214 -3.62 -24.17 -16.88
C HIS A 214 -2.62 -24.21 -15.72
N ASN A 215 -1.78 -25.26 -15.65
CA ASN A 215 -0.71 -25.35 -14.66
C ASN A 215 0.26 -24.18 -14.79
N THR A 216 0.71 -23.85 -16.00
CA THR A 216 1.63 -22.73 -16.26
C THR A 216 1.02 -21.40 -15.86
N ALA A 217 -0.22 -21.15 -16.26
CA ALA A 217 -0.94 -19.92 -15.96
C ALA A 217 -1.13 -19.75 -14.44
N GLN A 218 -1.58 -20.80 -13.76
CA GLN A 218 -1.75 -20.78 -12.31
C GLN A 218 -0.43 -20.47 -11.59
N LYS A 219 0.66 -21.16 -11.92
CA LYS A 219 1.97 -20.91 -11.30
C LYS A 219 2.53 -19.53 -11.62
N THR A 220 2.25 -19.01 -12.81
CA THR A 220 2.58 -17.63 -13.17
C THR A 220 1.81 -16.62 -12.32
N LEU A 221 0.49 -16.81 -12.17
CA LEU A 221 -0.37 -15.94 -11.38
C LEU A 221 -0.02 -15.99 -9.89
N GLU A 222 0.27 -17.17 -9.33
CA GLU A 222 0.75 -17.34 -7.95
C GLU A 222 2.05 -16.56 -7.71
N TYR A 223 3.00 -16.64 -8.65
CA TYR A 223 4.27 -15.92 -8.57
C TYR A 223 4.09 -14.40 -8.70
N LEU A 224 3.25 -13.95 -9.64
CA LEU A 224 2.92 -12.53 -9.80
C LEU A 224 2.21 -11.97 -8.57
N ALA A 225 1.24 -12.69 -8.02
CA ALA A 225 0.53 -12.29 -6.80
C ALA A 225 1.48 -12.19 -5.60
N ALA A 226 2.40 -13.14 -5.43
CA ALA A 226 3.38 -13.10 -4.35
C ALA A 226 4.39 -11.94 -4.52
N GLY A 227 4.84 -11.68 -5.76
CA GLY A 227 5.71 -10.54 -6.06
C GLY A 227 5.01 -9.20 -5.84
N GLU A 228 3.74 -9.10 -6.22
CA GLU A 228 2.92 -7.91 -5.97
C GLU A 228 2.67 -7.70 -4.47
N LEU A 229 2.37 -8.75 -3.71
CA LEU A 229 2.23 -8.67 -2.25
C LEU A 229 3.50 -8.12 -1.60
N LEU A 230 4.67 -8.62 -2.00
CA LEU A 230 5.96 -8.14 -1.51
C LEU A 230 6.18 -6.65 -1.82
N ALA A 231 5.88 -6.23 -3.05
CA ALA A 231 6.02 -4.83 -3.47
C ALA A 231 5.06 -3.90 -2.72
N VAL A 232 3.79 -4.31 -2.55
CA VAL A 232 2.78 -3.55 -1.82
C VAL A 232 3.17 -3.42 -0.35
N ARG A 233 3.51 -4.53 0.33
CA ARG A 233 3.94 -4.50 1.74
C ARG A 233 5.21 -3.68 1.92
N TYR A 234 6.15 -3.72 0.98
CA TYR A 234 7.32 -2.84 1.01
C TYR A 234 6.88 -1.37 0.99
N ASN A 235 6.01 -0.98 0.07
CA ASN A 235 5.55 0.40 -0.02
C ASN A 235 4.79 0.82 1.26
N THR A 236 3.86 0.00 1.73
CA THR A 236 3.03 0.34 2.89
C THR A 236 3.81 0.35 4.21
N TYR A 237 4.66 -0.65 4.47
CA TYR A 237 5.34 -0.75 5.77
C TYR A 237 6.71 -0.06 5.81
N THR A 238 7.41 0.07 4.67
CA THR A 238 8.69 0.78 4.62
C THR A 238 8.48 2.24 4.23
N ASN A 239 7.94 2.50 3.04
CA ASN A 239 7.85 3.87 2.50
C ASN A 239 6.81 4.71 3.26
N PHE A 240 5.60 4.18 3.43
CA PHE A 240 4.55 4.90 4.12
C PHE A 240 4.75 4.88 5.64
N ALA A 241 4.72 3.69 6.26
CA ALA A 241 4.69 3.61 7.72
C ALA A 241 6.03 4.01 8.37
N TRP A 242 7.15 3.37 8.01
CA TRP A 242 8.41 3.61 8.70
C TRP A 242 8.99 5.01 8.43
N PHE A 243 9.16 5.40 7.16
CA PHE A 243 9.64 6.74 6.86
C PHE A 243 8.65 7.83 7.28
N GLY A 244 7.36 7.64 7.01
CA GLY A 244 6.32 8.60 7.40
C GLY A 244 6.26 8.82 8.91
N CYS A 245 6.28 7.76 9.73
CA CYS A 245 6.25 7.91 11.19
C CYS A 245 7.55 8.51 11.75
N ALA A 246 8.71 8.23 11.13
CA ALA A 246 9.98 8.82 11.55
C ALA A 246 9.99 10.34 11.39
N VAL A 247 9.49 10.84 10.24
CA VAL A 247 9.34 12.28 10.00
C VAL A 247 8.28 12.87 10.93
N TRP A 248 7.13 12.20 11.07
CA TRP A 248 6.06 12.67 11.93
C TRP A 248 6.49 12.80 13.39
N LYS A 249 7.29 11.85 13.89
CA LYS A 249 7.85 11.88 15.25
C LYS A 249 8.70 13.12 15.48
N ILE A 250 9.58 13.46 14.52
CA ILE A 250 10.41 14.66 14.59
C ILE A 250 9.55 15.92 14.65
N ILE A 251 8.52 16.01 13.81
CA ILE A 251 7.59 17.16 13.79
C ILE A 251 6.86 17.30 15.13
N SER A 252 6.30 16.22 15.65
CA SER A 252 5.57 16.24 16.92
C SER A 252 6.46 16.57 18.12
N ASP A 253 7.69 16.06 18.16
CA ASP A 253 8.66 16.39 19.23
C ASP A 253 9.11 17.85 19.14
N ALA A 254 9.34 18.36 17.93
CA ALA A 254 9.68 19.76 17.71
C ALA A 254 8.54 20.69 18.13
N GLU A 255 7.29 20.34 17.82
CA GLU A 255 6.09 21.08 18.24
C GLU A 255 6.00 21.16 19.77
N LEU A 256 6.17 20.03 20.46
CA LEU A 256 6.17 19.98 21.92
C LEU A 256 7.32 20.80 22.53
N LEU A 257 8.53 20.66 22.00
CA LEU A 257 9.71 21.38 22.50
C LEU A 257 9.61 22.89 22.27
N ALA A 258 9.07 23.31 21.11
CA ALA A 258 8.84 24.71 20.78
C ALA A 258 7.86 25.35 21.78
N GLU A 259 6.74 24.69 22.07
CA GLU A 259 5.77 25.16 23.05
C GLU A 259 6.35 25.17 24.48
N PHE A 260 7.16 24.17 24.84
CA PHE A 260 7.83 24.14 26.13
C PHE A 260 8.77 25.35 26.30
N CYS A 261 9.59 25.62 25.28
CA CYS A 261 10.51 26.75 25.29
C CYS A 261 9.75 28.08 25.30
N ARG A 262 8.64 28.21 24.56
CA ARG A 262 7.79 29.41 24.58
C ARG A 262 7.35 29.79 26.00
N ARG A 263 6.92 28.80 26.78
CA ARG A 263 6.41 29.01 28.15
C ARG A 263 7.51 29.24 29.19
N HIS A 264 8.66 28.59 29.05
CA HIS A 264 9.65 28.53 30.14
C HIS A 264 10.94 29.33 29.86
N VAL A 265 11.18 29.79 28.63
CA VAL A 265 12.42 30.49 28.26
C VAL A 265 12.14 31.95 27.93
N PRO A 266 12.38 32.91 28.85
CA PRO A 266 11.99 34.31 28.67
C PRO A 266 12.88 35.11 27.69
N SER A 267 13.80 34.47 26.97
CA SER A 267 14.75 35.14 26.07
C SER A 267 14.11 35.53 24.74
N LYS A 268 14.02 36.84 24.44
CA LYS A 268 13.51 37.36 23.15
C LYS A 268 14.25 36.80 21.93
N TYR A 269 15.54 36.52 22.05
CA TYR A 269 16.32 35.90 20.99
C TYR A 269 15.83 34.48 20.70
N ILE A 270 15.59 33.71 21.77
CA ILE A 270 15.09 32.32 21.67
C ILE A 270 13.66 32.32 21.15
N GLN A 271 12.80 33.24 21.60
CA GLN A 271 11.43 33.37 21.09
C GLN A 271 11.40 33.58 19.56
N ARG A 272 12.24 34.47 19.01
CA ARG A 272 12.36 34.64 17.55
C ARG A 272 12.84 33.39 16.82
N LYS A 273 13.72 32.60 17.44
CA LYS A 273 14.17 31.32 16.86
C LYS A 273 13.04 30.29 16.86
N ILE A 274 12.22 30.27 17.91
CA ILE A 274 11.04 29.40 17.97
C ILE A 274 10.02 29.77 16.90
N ASP A 275 9.83 31.06 16.60
CA ASP A 275 8.91 31.48 15.54
C ASP A 275 9.33 30.92 14.16
N GLY A 276 10.63 30.94 13.83
CA GLY A 276 11.13 30.28 12.62
C GLY A 276 10.93 28.76 12.63
N VAL A 277 11.16 28.10 13.77
CA VAL A 277 10.87 26.66 13.92
C VAL A 277 9.37 26.37 13.76
N GLN A 278 8.48 27.27 14.19
CA GLN A 278 7.05 27.11 14.01
C GLN A 278 6.64 27.14 12.53
N GLU A 279 7.26 28.01 11.73
CA GLU A 279 7.05 28.05 10.28
C GLU A 279 7.50 26.73 9.63
N ASP A 280 8.65 26.19 10.03
CA ASP A 280 9.15 24.89 9.56
C ASP A 280 8.25 23.72 10.00
N ILE A 281 7.69 23.76 11.21
CA ILE A 281 6.71 22.77 11.70
C ILE A 281 5.45 22.79 10.84
N LEU A 282 4.90 23.97 10.56
CA LEU A 282 3.71 24.11 9.71
C LEU A 282 3.97 23.62 8.29
N LEU A 283 5.15 23.91 7.74
CA LEU A 283 5.57 23.35 6.45
C LEU A 283 5.63 21.83 6.51
N GLY A 284 6.26 21.26 7.54
CA GLY A 284 6.33 19.82 7.74
C GLY A 284 4.94 19.17 7.86
N GLN A 285 4.02 19.77 8.59
CA GLN A 285 2.62 19.32 8.70
C GLN A 285 1.91 19.34 7.33
N ALA A 286 2.09 20.43 6.56
CA ALA A 286 1.49 20.56 5.23
C ALA A 286 2.02 19.50 4.26
N MET A 287 3.32 19.27 4.27
CA MET A 287 3.94 18.27 3.41
C MET A 287 3.62 16.82 3.88
N MET A 288 3.35 16.59 5.17
CA MET A 288 2.86 15.30 5.69
C MET A 288 1.43 14.99 5.22
N VAL A 289 0.56 16.00 5.20
CA VAL A 289 -0.80 15.87 4.62
C VAL A 289 -0.68 15.46 3.15
N GLU A 290 0.11 16.20 2.39
CA GLU A 290 0.29 15.92 0.98
C GLU A 290 0.86 14.50 0.77
N PHE A 291 1.86 14.10 1.58
CA PHE A 291 2.45 12.76 1.53
C PHE A 291 1.41 11.66 1.73
N PHE A 292 0.50 11.84 2.70
CA PHE A 292 -0.61 10.92 2.92
C PHE A 292 -1.54 10.85 1.71
N GLN A 293 -1.97 12.00 1.19
CA GLN A 293 -2.84 12.07 0.01
C GLN A 293 -2.20 11.40 -1.21
N ALA A 294 -0.89 11.58 -1.41
CA ALA A 294 -0.15 11.00 -2.52
C ALA A 294 -0.15 9.46 -2.49
N HIS A 295 -0.04 8.87 -1.30
CA HIS A 295 -0.15 7.41 -1.15
C HIS A 295 -1.58 6.93 -1.40
N GLN A 296 -2.61 7.72 -1.06
CA GLN A 296 -4.01 7.39 -1.33
C GLN A 296 -4.40 7.48 -2.81
N GLU A 297 -3.74 8.35 -3.58
CA GLU A 297 -3.98 8.48 -5.03
C GLU A 297 -3.49 7.23 -5.77
N ASN A 298 -2.29 6.75 -5.44
CA ASN A 298 -1.73 5.54 -6.05
C ASN A 298 -0.86 4.74 -5.06
N PRO A 299 -1.44 3.74 -4.37
CA PRO A 299 -0.70 2.92 -3.40
C PRO A 299 0.42 2.07 -4.02
N ALA A 300 0.48 1.96 -5.35
CA ALA A 300 1.53 1.24 -6.07
C ALA A 300 2.72 2.13 -6.46
N GLN A 301 2.61 3.46 -6.34
CA GLN A 301 3.74 4.34 -6.57
C GLN A 301 4.70 4.27 -5.39
N LEU A 302 5.89 3.71 -5.65
CA LEU A 302 7.01 3.70 -4.70
C LEU A 302 7.56 5.10 -4.39
N LYS A 303 7.20 6.09 -5.21
CA LYS A 303 7.67 7.49 -5.16
C LYS A 303 6.62 8.42 -5.79
N PRO A 304 5.71 9.04 -5.03
CA PRO A 304 5.00 10.22 -5.49
C PRO A 304 5.97 11.30 -5.98
N THR A 305 5.70 11.83 -7.17
CA THR A 305 6.57 12.79 -7.87
C THR A 305 6.66 14.09 -7.07
N GLY A 306 7.85 14.53 -6.66
CA GLY A 306 8.06 15.81 -5.95
C GLY A 306 8.26 15.72 -4.43
N TYR A 307 8.39 14.52 -3.86
CA TYR A 307 8.59 14.33 -2.41
C TYR A 307 10.06 14.16 -1.99
N TRP A 308 10.34 14.39 -0.71
CA TRP A 308 11.61 14.86 -0.14
C TRP A 308 12.65 13.72 0.00
N TYR A 309 12.36 12.56 -0.57
CA TYR A 309 13.27 11.41 -0.74
C TYR A 309 13.61 11.15 -2.23
N GLY A 310 13.51 12.20 -3.06
CA GLY A 310 13.95 12.24 -4.47
C GLY A 310 14.73 13.50 -4.78
#